data_AF-M3HZF7-F1
#
_entry.id   AF-M3HZF7-F1
#
_cell.length_a   1.000
_cell.length_b   1.000
_cell.length_c   1.000
_cell.angle_alpha   90.00
_cell.angle_beta   90.00
_cell.angle_gamma   90.00
#
_symmetry.space_group_name_H-M   'P 1'
#
loop_
_entity.id
_entity.type
_entity.pdbx_description
1 polymer ?
#
loop_
_entity_poly.entity_id
_entity_poly.type
_entity_poly.pdbx_seq_one_letter_code
_entity_poly.pdbx_strand_id
1 'polypeptide(L)'
;MFSNFYRMFFGVLSKHFLFYFLIIFSVSSGSIQKIQSLDEIVSLDSTKEHGWEITLQKIDPVAFSDSYLKGQKNSNIQLEAYEAPGVYILPEESIQTAFIVKKFIAPKNWKGSGLAVRLGTLTDKDKTYLNGTLIGETGDMNSTLPQAYDKIRIYQIPNGLIRKDEVNILIIEVKKYFQKEIGIEQDKTAIGDSLLIQKELLETEYIKILLLMIYTTAGVYFLFLYLRRRADRENLYYGLFTILLVLYQFLRNQIKYDLGIEFIYMKKLEYMVLATLVPLFANFIRLYFKYPKTTILKVLDGLYVSFAIFYFFLIM
;
A
#
# COMPACT_ATOMS: atom_id res chain seq x y z
N MET A 1 24.08 -5.76 -40.48
CA MET A 1 23.82 -6.87 -39.52
C MET A 1 23.27 -6.42 -38.16
N PHE A 2 22.96 -5.13 -37.94
CA PHE A 2 22.37 -4.61 -36.67
C PHE A 2 20.98 -3.99 -36.82
N SER A 3 20.33 -4.13 -38.00
CA SER A 3 18.97 -3.63 -38.25
C SER A 3 17.89 -4.71 -38.04
N ASN A 4 18.25 -6.00 -38.15
CA ASN A 4 17.30 -7.11 -37.98
C ASN A 4 17.12 -7.59 -36.53
N PHE A 5 17.95 -7.15 -35.59
CA PHE A 5 17.82 -7.55 -34.18
C PHE A 5 16.75 -6.73 -33.43
N TYR A 6 16.55 -5.47 -33.83
CA TYR A 6 15.53 -4.58 -33.24
C TYR A 6 14.09 -4.96 -33.65
N ARG A 7 13.88 -5.46 -34.87
CA ARG A 7 12.56 -5.93 -35.33
C ARG A 7 12.12 -7.26 -34.71
N MET A 8 13.06 -8.08 -34.26
CA MET A 8 12.75 -9.35 -33.60
C MET A 8 12.38 -9.15 -32.11
N PHE A 9 13.01 -8.19 -31.43
CA PHE A 9 12.70 -7.88 -30.02
C PHE A 9 11.37 -7.11 -29.86
N PHE A 10 11.05 -6.19 -30.76
CA PHE A 10 9.77 -5.44 -30.72
C PHE A 10 8.59 -6.14 -31.41
N GLY A 11 8.85 -7.21 -32.18
CA GLY A 11 7.79 -8.03 -32.82
C GLY A 11 7.21 -9.12 -31.92
N VAL A 12 7.91 -9.48 -30.83
CA VAL A 12 7.49 -10.56 -29.90
C VAL A 12 6.83 -10.00 -28.64
N LEU A 13 7.10 -8.74 -28.26
CA LEU A 13 6.45 -8.10 -27.11
C LEU A 13 5.03 -7.54 -27.40
N SER A 14 4.61 -7.48 -28.67
CA SER A 14 3.34 -6.86 -29.09
C SER A 14 2.14 -7.82 -29.05
N LYS A 15 2.36 -9.12 -28.80
CA LYS A 15 1.28 -10.15 -28.79
C LYS A 15 0.92 -10.71 -27.41
N HIS A 16 1.46 -10.13 -26.33
CA HIS A 16 1.00 -10.39 -24.97
C HIS A 16 0.34 -9.15 -24.39
N PHE A 17 -0.61 -8.59 -25.14
CA PHE A 17 -1.73 -7.89 -24.52
C PHE A 17 -2.59 -8.99 -23.87
N LEU A 18 -2.17 -9.39 -22.67
CA LEU A 18 -2.95 -10.22 -21.76
C LEU A 18 -4.19 -9.40 -21.44
N PHE A 19 -5.26 -9.65 -22.19
CA PHE A 19 -6.61 -9.51 -21.68
C PHE A 19 -6.63 -10.29 -20.36
N TYR A 20 -6.41 -9.59 -19.25
CA TYR A 20 -6.90 -10.06 -17.98
C TYR A 20 -8.41 -10.06 -18.13
N PHE A 21 -8.93 -11.23 -18.49
CA PHE A 21 -10.32 -11.53 -18.34
C PHE A 21 -10.59 -11.38 -16.85
N LEU A 22 -11.20 -10.27 -16.49
CA LEU A 22 -11.82 -10.05 -15.20
C LEU A 22 -12.93 -11.08 -15.13
N ILE A 23 -12.59 -12.29 -14.68
CA ILE A 23 -13.63 -13.24 -14.35
C ILE A 23 -14.20 -12.71 -13.04
N ILE A 24 -15.27 -11.93 -13.17
CA ILE A 24 -16.14 -11.56 -12.05
C ILE A 24 -16.77 -12.88 -11.62
N PHE A 25 -16.11 -13.57 -10.69
CA PHE A 25 -16.67 -14.74 -10.04
C PHE A 25 -17.42 -14.24 -8.81
N SER A 26 -18.69 -14.61 -8.72
CA SER A 26 -19.49 -14.37 -7.53
C SER A 26 -18.89 -15.12 -6.34
N VAL A 27 -18.23 -14.39 -5.44
CA VAL A 27 -17.87 -14.90 -4.11
C VAL A 27 -19.16 -15.28 -3.39
N SER A 28 -19.24 -16.53 -2.93
CA SER A 28 -20.33 -16.98 -2.07
C SER A 28 -20.17 -16.30 -0.71
N SER A 29 -21.08 -15.39 -0.38
CA SER A 29 -21.22 -14.73 0.94
C SER A 29 -21.47 -15.73 2.11
N GLY A 30 -21.58 -17.04 1.83
CA GLY A 30 -22.16 -18.00 2.76
C GLY A 30 -21.22 -18.66 3.77
N SER A 31 -19.91 -18.79 3.52
CA SER A 31 -19.06 -19.63 4.39
C SER A 31 -18.12 -18.82 5.27
N ILE A 32 -18.26 -19.00 6.59
CA ILE A 32 -17.40 -18.40 7.61
C ILE A 32 -16.09 -19.19 7.64
N GLN A 33 -14.97 -18.49 7.46
CA GLN A 33 -13.64 -19.10 7.50
C GLN A 33 -13.36 -19.73 8.87
N LYS A 34 -13.03 -21.03 8.90
CA LYS A 34 -12.61 -21.72 10.13
C LYS A 34 -11.09 -21.76 10.22
N ILE A 35 -10.54 -21.14 11.26
CA ILE A 35 -9.10 -21.07 11.49
C ILE A 35 -8.67 -22.27 12.35
N GLN A 36 -7.66 -23.01 11.88
CA GLN A 36 -7.17 -24.22 12.54
C GLN A 36 -6.19 -23.92 13.68
N SER A 37 -5.33 -22.92 13.49
CA SER A 37 -4.32 -22.49 14.46
C SER A 37 -4.12 -20.98 14.35
N LEU A 38 -3.82 -20.35 15.48
CA LEU A 38 -3.41 -18.94 15.55
C LEU A 38 -1.92 -18.80 15.93
N ASP A 39 -1.19 -19.92 16.02
CA ASP A 39 0.26 -19.93 16.26
C ASP A 39 1.07 -19.56 15.02
N GLU A 40 0.43 -19.53 13.86
CA GLU A 40 1.01 -19.17 12.56
C GLU A 40 0.25 -17.98 11.95
N ILE A 41 0.81 -17.38 10.89
CA ILE A 41 0.15 -16.32 10.15
C ILE A 41 -0.87 -16.95 9.19
N VAL A 42 -2.15 -16.72 9.44
CA VAL A 42 -3.26 -17.22 8.62
C VAL A 42 -3.81 -16.08 7.77
N SER A 43 -3.87 -16.28 6.46
CA SER A 43 -4.48 -15.29 5.56
C SER A 43 -5.98 -15.16 5.83
N LEU A 44 -6.47 -13.93 5.81
CA LEU A 44 -7.89 -13.58 5.85
C LEU A 44 -8.40 -13.16 4.47
N ASP A 45 -7.58 -13.24 3.42
CA ASP A 45 -7.92 -12.76 2.09
C ASP A 45 -9.16 -13.47 1.54
N SER A 46 -9.85 -12.80 0.62
CA SER A 46 -11.00 -13.37 -0.06
C SER A 46 -10.56 -14.55 -0.94
N THR A 47 -11.26 -15.67 -0.77
CA THR A 47 -11.12 -16.88 -1.58
C THR A 47 -12.47 -17.24 -2.17
N LYS A 48 -12.53 -18.34 -2.94
CA LYS A 48 -13.80 -18.86 -3.46
C LYS A 48 -14.77 -19.32 -2.37
N GLU A 49 -14.24 -19.69 -1.20
CA GLU A 49 -15.02 -20.28 -0.11
C GLU A 49 -15.48 -19.22 0.89
N HIS A 50 -14.62 -18.26 1.21
CA HIS A 50 -14.90 -17.22 2.20
C HIS A 50 -14.43 -15.85 1.69
N GLY A 51 -15.26 -14.84 1.91
CA GLY A 51 -14.98 -13.46 1.50
C GLY A 51 -14.91 -12.50 2.67
N TRP A 52 -14.69 -11.24 2.32
CA TRP A 52 -15.09 -10.11 3.13
C TRP A 52 -16.44 -9.62 2.64
N GLU A 53 -17.09 -8.80 3.44
CA GLU A 53 -18.34 -8.13 3.08
C GLU A 53 -18.17 -6.63 3.25
N ILE A 54 -18.94 -5.84 2.52
CA ILE A 54 -18.94 -4.38 2.62
C ILE A 54 -20.36 -3.85 2.73
N THR A 55 -20.52 -2.78 3.49
CA THR A 55 -21.75 -1.97 3.48
C THR A 55 -21.42 -0.49 3.49
N LEU A 56 -22.20 0.27 2.73
CA LEU A 56 -22.13 1.73 2.69
C LEU A 56 -23.12 2.37 3.68
N GLN A 57 -23.99 1.55 4.28
CA GLN A 57 -24.90 2.00 5.31
C GLN A 57 -24.13 2.28 6.59
N LYS A 58 -24.50 3.37 7.29
CA LYS A 58 -23.91 3.67 8.59
C LYS A 58 -24.33 2.61 9.59
N ILE A 59 -23.35 1.91 10.15
CA ILE A 59 -23.55 0.96 11.24
C ILE A 59 -22.83 1.44 12.50
N ASP A 60 -23.36 1.09 13.67
CA ASP A 60 -22.61 1.14 14.92
C ASP A 60 -21.87 -0.20 15.07
N PRO A 61 -20.52 -0.24 14.99
CA PRO A 61 -19.76 -1.47 15.05
C PRO A 61 -20.00 -2.28 16.34
N VAL A 62 -20.28 -1.60 17.46
CA VAL A 62 -20.52 -2.24 18.75
C VAL A 62 -21.87 -2.95 18.73
N ALA A 63 -22.94 -2.20 18.47
CA ALA A 63 -24.30 -2.74 18.43
C ALA A 63 -24.47 -3.80 17.34
N PHE A 64 -23.82 -3.61 16.19
CA PHE A 64 -23.85 -4.58 15.10
C PHE A 64 -23.18 -5.91 15.49
N SER A 65 -21.99 -5.84 16.10
CA SER A 65 -21.28 -7.03 16.58
C SER A 65 -22.11 -7.78 17.62
N ASP A 66 -22.65 -7.07 18.61
CA ASP A 66 -23.46 -7.65 19.67
C ASP A 66 -24.72 -8.35 19.14
N SER A 67 -25.43 -7.71 18.23
CA SER A 67 -26.64 -8.27 17.61
C SER A 67 -26.32 -9.55 16.83
N TYR A 68 -25.30 -9.49 15.96
CA TYR A 68 -24.87 -10.63 15.16
C TYR A 68 -24.43 -11.82 16.03
N LEU A 69 -23.60 -11.56 17.04
CA LEU A 69 -23.05 -12.59 17.92
C LEU A 69 -24.10 -13.22 18.86
N LYS A 70 -25.21 -12.53 19.13
CA LYS A 70 -26.37 -13.07 19.87
C LYS A 70 -27.35 -13.82 18.96
N GLY A 71 -27.05 -13.96 17.66
CA GLY A 71 -27.93 -14.59 16.68
C GLY A 71 -29.15 -13.76 16.32
N GLN A 72 -29.16 -12.47 16.67
CA GLN A 72 -30.22 -11.55 16.28
C GLN A 72 -29.92 -11.08 14.86
N LYS A 73 -30.81 -11.39 13.90
CA LYS A 73 -30.67 -10.86 12.55
C LYS A 73 -31.08 -9.39 12.55
N ASN A 74 -30.12 -8.49 12.38
CA ASN A 74 -30.40 -7.11 11.97
C ASN A 74 -30.91 -7.12 10.52
N SER A 75 -32.22 -7.32 10.35
CA SER A 75 -32.87 -7.48 9.04
C SER A 75 -32.71 -6.29 8.08
N ASN A 76 -32.22 -5.15 8.57
CA ASN A 76 -32.15 -3.91 7.79
C ASN A 76 -30.77 -3.61 7.19
N ILE A 77 -29.70 -4.31 7.60
CA ILE A 77 -28.35 -4.02 7.13
C ILE A 77 -27.99 -4.96 5.99
N GLN A 78 -27.82 -4.38 4.80
CA GLN A 78 -27.41 -5.11 3.61
C GLN A 78 -25.88 -5.14 3.53
N LEU A 79 -25.34 -6.36 3.52
CA LEU A 79 -23.93 -6.66 3.30
C LEU A 79 -23.75 -7.18 1.88
N GLU A 80 -22.85 -6.57 1.13
CA GLU A 80 -22.45 -7.00 -0.21
C GLU A 80 -21.13 -7.77 -0.13
N ALA A 81 -20.89 -8.69 -1.05
CA ALA A 81 -19.60 -9.40 -1.11
C ALA A 81 -18.48 -8.42 -1.51
N TYR A 82 -17.33 -8.54 -0.85
CA TYR A 82 -16.15 -7.73 -1.09
C TYR A 82 -14.89 -8.60 -1.21
N GLU A 83 -14.09 -8.32 -2.23
CA GLU A 83 -12.83 -9.01 -2.49
C GLU A 83 -11.68 -8.21 -1.87
N ALA A 84 -11.12 -8.74 -0.77
CA ALA A 84 -9.94 -8.19 -0.14
C ALA A 84 -8.73 -9.11 -0.40
N PRO A 85 -7.54 -8.57 -0.72
CA PRO A 85 -7.28 -7.18 -1.03
C PRO A 85 -7.90 -6.77 -2.38
N GLY A 86 -8.41 -5.55 -2.46
CA GLY A 86 -9.07 -5.00 -3.65
C GLY A 86 -9.67 -3.61 -3.39
N VAL A 87 -9.91 -2.87 -4.47
CA VAL A 87 -10.56 -1.55 -4.40
C VAL A 87 -12.04 -1.71 -4.69
N TYR A 88 -12.90 -1.22 -3.79
CA TYR A 88 -14.33 -1.08 -4.03
C TYR A 88 -14.62 0.29 -4.62
N ILE A 89 -15.24 0.32 -5.80
CA ILE A 89 -15.64 1.56 -6.47
C ILE A 89 -17.00 1.99 -5.96
N LEU A 90 -17.06 3.13 -5.29
CA LEU A 90 -18.27 3.69 -4.74
C LEU A 90 -19.25 4.14 -5.86
N PRO A 91 -20.55 3.87 -5.70
CA PRO A 91 -21.56 4.30 -6.67
C PRO A 91 -21.69 5.84 -6.69
N GLU A 92 -21.60 6.46 -5.52
CA GLU A 92 -21.75 7.90 -5.33
C GLU A 92 -20.50 8.53 -4.69
N GLU A 93 -20.16 9.75 -5.12
CA GLU A 93 -19.02 10.49 -4.58
C GLU A 93 -19.30 11.10 -3.20
N SER A 94 -20.57 11.31 -2.86
CA SER A 94 -21.03 11.79 -1.55
C SER A 94 -20.61 10.88 -0.40
N ILE A 95 -20.52 9.57 -0.66
CA ILE A 95 -20.18 8.54 0.33
C ILE A 95 -18.72 8.70 0.73
N GLN A 96 -18.48 9.02 2.00
CA GLN A 96 -17.13 9.21 2.55
C GLN A 96 -16.61 8.00 3.30
N THR A 97 -17.50 7.14 3.77
CA THR A 97 -17.20 6.04 4.68
C THR A 97 -17.87 4.75 4.26
N ALA A 98 -17.20 3.63 4.46
CA ALA A 98 -17.76 2.29 4.29
C ALA A 98 -17.32 1.39 5.44
N PHE A 99 -18.08 0.33 5.67
CA PHE A 99 -17.78 -0.66 6.69
C PHE A 99 -17.47 -2.00 6.02
N ILE A 100 -16.26 -2.49 6.26
CA ILE A 100 -15.77 -3.75 5.74
C ILE A 100 -15.79 -4.78 6.87
N VAL A 101 -16.38 -5.94 6.63
CA VAL A 101 -16.68 -6.95 7.65
C VAL A 101 -16.03 -8.28 7.27
N LYS A 102 -15.37 -8.90 8.24
CA LYS A 102 -14.90 -10.29 8.17
C LYS A 102 -15.46 -11.09 9.33
N LYS A 103 -15.89 -12.32 9.02
CA LYS A 103 -16.32 -13.30 10.01
C LYS A 103 -15.36 -14.49 9.96
N PHE A 104 -14.98 -15.01 11.12
CA PHE A 104 -14.16 -16.22 11.23
C PHE A 104 -14.46 -17.00 12.50
N ILE A 105 -14.20 -18.30 12.50
CA ILE A 105 -14.24 -19.14 13.71
C ILE A 105 -12.81 -19.35 14.18
N ALA A 106 -12.53 -18.98 15.42
CA ALA A 106 -11.20 -19.14 16.03
C ALA A 106 -11.03 -20.55 16.62
N PRO A 107 -9.81 -21.10 16.67
CA PRO A 107 -9.56 -22.39 17.30
C PRO A 107 -9.70 -22.33 18.83
N LYS A 108 -9.93 -23.49 19.45
CA LYS A 108 -10.03 -23.63 20.91
C LYS A 108 -8.81 -23.12 21.68
N ASN A 109 -7.63 -23.47 21.18
CA ASN A 109 -6.36 -23.29 21.86
C ASN A 109 -5.28 -22.88 20.86
N TRP A 110 -4.36 -22.05 21.33
CA TRP A 110 -3.10 -21.69 20.67
C TRP A 110 -2.06 -21.42 21.77
N LYS A 111 -0.78 -21.45 21.40
CA LYS A 111 0.36 -21.24 22.29
C LYS A 111 0.82 -19.78 22.32
N GLY A 112 0.64 -19.04 21.23
CA GLY A 112 1.06 -17.64 21.10
C GLY A 112 0.55 -16.75 22.24
N SER A 113 1.44 -15.92 22.80
CA SER A 113 1.14 -15.05 23.95
C SER A 113 0.39 -13.77 23.60
N GLY A 114 0.29 -13.46 22.30
CA GLY A 114 -0.42 -12.30 21.78
C GLY A 114 -0.77 -12.49 20.31
N LEU A 115 -1.91 -11.93 19.90
CA LEU A 115 -2.40 -12.03 18.53
C LEU A 115 -2.44 -10.64 17.89
N ALA A 116 -2.31 -10.58 16.58
CA ALA A 116 -2.52 -9.36 15.82
C ALA A 116 -3.29 -9.65 14.53
N VAL A 117 -3.92 -8.60 14.00
CA VAL A 117 -4.49 -8.60 12.65
C VAL A 117 -3.69 -7.65 11.78
N ARG A 118 -3.32 -8.11 10.58
CA ARG A 118 -2.72 -7.32 9.50
C ARG A 118 -3.81 -7.05 8.46
N LEU A 119 -3.98 -5.80 8.05
CA LEU A 119 -5.05 -5.38 7.13
C LEU A 119 -4.54 -4.71 5.85
N GLY A 120 -3.25 -4.88 5.53
CA GLY A 120 -2.63 -4.21 4.40
C GLY A 120 -2.78 -2.69 4.45
N THR A 121 -2.87 -2.05 3.28
CA THR A 121 -3.09 -0.61 3.16
C THR A 121 -4.57 -0.29 2.94
N LEU A 122 -5.07 0.74 3.61
CA LEU A 122 -6.47 1.18 3.50
C LEU A 122 -6.54 2.63 3.01
N THR A 123 -7.52 2.95 2.16
CA THR A 123 -7.75 4.33 1.69
C THR A 123 -8.77 5.05 2.56
N ASP A 124 -8.39 5.99 3.41
CA ASP A 124 -7.06 6.38 3.90
C ASP A 124 -6.94 6.17 5.42
N LYS A 125 -8.07 6.22 6.11
CA LYS A 125 -8.18 6.21 7.57
C LYS A 125 -9.11 5.11 7.98
N ASP A 126 -8.87 4.55 9.15
CA ASP A 126 -9.63 3.40 9.60
C ASP A 126 -9.77 3.33 11.12
N LYS A 127 -10.89 2.75 11.55
CA LYS A 127 -11.12 2.26 12.92
C LYS A 127 -11.52 0.80 12.83
N THR A 128 -10.77 -0.05 13.51
CA THR A 128 -10.94 -1.49 13.45
C THR A 128 -11.45 -2.02 14.78
N TYR A 129 -12.55 -2.78 14.73
CA TYR A 129 -13.22 -3.36 15.87
C TYR A 129 -13.25 -4.87 15.75
N LEU A 130 -12.97 -5.57 16.85
CA LEU A 130 -13.16 -7.00 16.96
C LEU A 130 -14.20 -7.27 18.04
N ASN A 131 -15.27 -7.99 17.69
CA ASN A 131 -16.38 -8.32 18.59
C ASN A 131 -16.92 -7.08 19.32
N GLY A 132 -17.04 -5.96 18.62
CA GLY A 132 -17.51 -4.68 19.17
C GLY A 132 -16.47 -3.88 20.00
N THR A 133 -15.26 -4.39 20.21
CA THR A 133 -14.19 -3.65 20.90
C THR A 133 -13.22 -3.05 19.89
N LEU A 134 -12.91 -1.74 20.01
CA LEU A 134 -11.90 -1.08 19.18
C LEU A 134 -10.52 -1.67 19.48
N ILE A 135 -9.84 -2.21 18.46
CA ILE A 135 -8.49 -2.80 18.58
C ILE A 135 -7.40 -1.93 17.97
N GLY A 136 -7.78 -0.96 17.13
CA GLY A 136 -6.83 -0.02 16.55
C GLY A 136 -7.49 1.00 15.64
N GLU A 137 -6.78 2.10 15.44
CA GLU A 137 -7.18 3.18 14.54
C GLU A 137 -5.94 3.79 13.88
N THR A 138 -6.12 4.31 12.67
CA THR A 138 -5.10 5.09 11.99
C THR A 138 -5.71 6.30 11.31
N GLY A 139 -5.15 7.46 11.59
CA GLY A 139 -5.61 8.75 11.09
C GLY A 139 -6.79 9.32 11.88
N ASP A 140 -7.10 10.58 11.63
CA ASP A 140 -8.21 11.32 12.22
C ASP A 140 -9.41 11.30 11.27
N MET A 141 -10.47 10.59 11.67
CA MET A 141 -11.73 10.49 10.92
C MET A 141 -12.38 11.83 10.60
N ASN A 142 -12.01 12.93 11.27
CA ASN A 142 -12.51 14.28 10.96
C ASN A 142 -11.66 15.01 9.92
N SER A 143 -10.41 14.61 9.73
CA SER A 143 -9.50 15.24 8.79
C SER A 143 -9.90 14.99 7.33
N THR A 144 -9.69 16.01 6.50
CA THR A 144 -9.83 15.97 5.04
C THR A 144 -8.50 15.71 4.33
N LEU A 145 -7.39 15.83 5.05
CA LEU A 145 -6.05 15.58 4.52
C LEU A 145 -5.75 14.08 4.47
N PRO A 146 -4.91 13.62 3.52
CA PRO A 146 -4.47 12.24 3.52
C PRO A 146 -3.49 12.01 4.66
N GLN A 147 -3.49 10.82 5.26
CA GLN A 147 -2.68 10.53 6.45
C GLN A 147 -1.96 9.18 6.43
N ALA A 148 -2.45 8.17 5.73
CA ALA A 148 -1.90 6.82 5.84
C ALA A 148 -2.31 5.84 4.73
N TYR A 149 -2.69 6.32 3.53
CA TYR A 149 -3.21 5.44 2.47
C TYR A 149 -2.23 4.37 1.95
N ASP A 150 -0.93 4.49 2.19
CA ASP A 150 0.09 3.49 1.86
C ASP A 150 0.81 2.92 3.10
N LYS A 151 0.22 3.07 4.29
CA LYS A 151 0.70 2.42 5.52
C LYS A 151 0.07 1.04 5.68
N ILE A 152 0.87 0.04 6.01
CA ILE A 152 0.37 -1.29 6.37
C ILE A 152 -0.18 -1.23 7.80
N ARG A 153 -1.42 -1.68 8.00
CA ARG A 153 -2.05 -1.75 9.33
C ARG A 153 -1.76 -3.07 10.00
N ILE A 154 -1.25 -3.00 11.22
CA ILE A 154 -1.12 -4.14 12.13
C ILE A 154 -1.68 -3.68 13.48
N TYR A 155 -2.76 -4.31 13.92
CA TYR A 155 -3.40 -4.02 15.19
C TYR A 155 -3.30 -5.20 16.13
N GLN A 156 -2.84 -4.92 17.35
CA GLN A 156 -2.75 -5.91 18.41
C GLN A 156 -4.15 -6.25 18.91
N ILE A 157 -4.41 -7.53 19.11
CA ILE A 157 -5.69 -8.00 19.65
C ILE A 157 -5.51 -8.18 21.16
N PRO A 158 -6.28 -7.47 22.00
CA PRO A 158 -6.24 -7.65 23.45
C PRO A 158 -6.49 -9.10 23.87
N ASN A 159 -5.76 -9.54 24.88
CA ASN A 159 -5.91 -10.89 25.44
C ASN A 159 -7.34 -11.13 25.94
N GLY A 160 -7.92 -12.26 25.56
CA GLY A 160 -9.29 -12.64 25.95
C GLY A 160 -10.40 -12.07 25.06
N LEU A 161 -10.09 -11.21 24.08
CA LEU A 161 -11.11 -10.65 23.18
C LEU A 161 -11.59 -11.66 22.11
N ILE A 162 -10.76 -12.65 21.76
CA ILE A 162 -11.11 -13.72 20.83
C ILE A 162 -12.05 -14.73 21.52
N ARG A 163 -13.19 -15.00 20.86
CA ARG A 163 -14.14 -16.02 21.25
C ARG A 163 -13.70 -17.38 20.71
N LYS A 164 -13.27 -18.27 21.60
CA LYS A 164 -12.68 -19.59 21.26
C LYS A 164 -13.74 -20.57 20.78
N ASP A 165 -13.47 -21.31 19.69
CA ASP A 165 -14.40 -22.24 19.03
C ASP A 165 -15.74 -21.61 18.62
N GLU A 166 -15.79 -20.27 18.55
CA GLU A 166 -16.98 -19.50 18.25
C GLU A 166 -16.72 -18.54 17.10
N VAL A 167 -17.80 -18.00 16.54
CA VAL A 167 -17.73 -16.95 15.52
C VAL A 167 -17.21 -15.65 16.15
N ASN A 168 -16.25 -15.05 15.48
CA ASN A 168 -15.71 -13.72 15.74
C ASN A 168 -16.06 -12.83 14.55
N ILE A 169 -16.27 -11.55 14.82
CA ILE A 169 -16.58 -10.55 13.81
C ILE A 169 -15.58 -9.39 13.90
N LEU A 170 -14.94 -9.10 12.77
CA LEU A 170 -14.02 -8.00 12.59
C LEU A 170 -14.69 -6.97 11.68
N ILE A 171 -14.77 -5.72 12.13
CA ILE A 171 -15.40 -4.61 11.41
C ILE A 171 -14.37 -3.51 11.25
N ILE A 172 -14.20 -3.02 10.04
CA ILE A 172 -13.31 -1.93 9.71
C ILE A 172 -14.18 -0.80 9.17
N GLU A 173 -14.29 0.28 9.94
CA GLU A 173 -14.83 1.55 9.45
C GLU A 173 -13.71 2.24 8.69
N VAL A 174 -13.89 2.45 7.38
CA VAL A 174 -12.90 3.06 6.50
C VAL A 174 -13.43 4.39 6.01
N LYS A 175 -12.62 5.44 6.07
CA LYS A 175 -12.91 6.76 5.46
C LYS A 175 -11.99 7.01 4.28
N LYS A 176 -12.58 7.23 3.11
CA LYS A 176 -11.86 7.44 1.86
C LYS A 176 -11.05 8.74 1.85
N TYR A 177 -10.06 8.78 0.97
CA TYR A 177 -9.40 10.01 0.54
C TYR A 177 -9.52 10.21 -0.97
N PHE A 178 -9.32 9.15 -1.74
CA PHE A 178 -9.42 9.20 -3.20
C PHE A 178 -10.87 9.25 -3.69
N GLN A 179 -11.05 9.70 -4.92
CA GLN A 179 -12.36 9.82 -5.53
C GLN A 179 -12.94 8.44 -5.82
N LYS A 180 -14.06 8.15 -5.16
CA LYS A 180 -14.85 6.91 -5.33
C LYS A 180 -14.12 5.60 -5.02
N GLU A 181 -12.94 5.63 -4.41
CA GLU A 181 -12.19 4.42 -4.07
C GLU A 181 -12.20 4.21 -2.55
N ILE A 182 -12.51 2.99 -2.12
CA ILE A 182 -12.42 2.57 -0.72
C ILE A 182 -12.07 1.09 -0.65
N GLY A 183 -11.26 0.68 0.33
CA GLY A 183 -10.95 -0.73 0.52
C GLY A 183 -9.62 -0.99 1.21
N ILE A 184 -9.31 -2.27 1.32
CA ILE A 184 -8.00 -2.83 1.63
C ILE A 184 -7.28 -3.03 0.30
N GLU A 185 -6.48 -2.05 -0.14
CA GLU A 185 -6.05 -1.96 -1.54
C GLU A 185 -4.83 -2.81 -1.89
N GLN A 186 -3.83 -2.83 -1.00
CA GLN A 186 -2.55 -3.48 -1.24
C GLN A 186 -2.11 -4.29 -0.02
N ASP A 187 -1.05 -5.07 -0.22
CA ASP A 187 -0.52 -6.04 0.74
C ASP A 187 -1.52 -7.18 0.97
N LYS A 188 -1.67 -7.71 2.19
CA LYS A 188 -2.52 -8.87 2.50
C LYS A 188 -3.25 -8.66 3.81
N THR A 189 -4.35 -9.38 3.97
CA THR A 189 -5.05 -9.48 5.25
C THR A 189 -4.66 -10.79 5.94
N ALA A 190 -4.35 -10.73 7.23
CA ALA A 190 -3.93 -11.90 8.00
C ALA A 190 -4.22 -11.75 9.49
N ILE A 191 -4.31 -12.87 10.19
CA ILE A 191 -4.39 -12.96 11.65
C ILE A 191 -3.47 -14.07 12.14
N GLY A 192 -2.90 -13.91 13.33
CA GLY A 192 -2.02 -14.92 13.92
C GLY A 192 -1.19 -14.34 15.05
N ASP A 193 -0.13 -15.06 15.40
CA ASP A 193 0.84 -14.63 16.40
C ASP A 193 1.42 -13.26 16.04
N SER A 194 1.33 -12.35 17.01
CA SER A 194 1.72 -10.95 16.85
C SER A 194 3.20 -10.79 16.52
N LEU A 195 4.07 -11.57 17.16
CA LEU A 195 5.51 -11.49 16.94
C LEU A 195 5.87 -11.98 15.54
N LEU A 196 5.20 -13.03 15.05
CA LEU A 196 5.39 -13.52 13.68
C LEU A 196 4.96 -12.48 12.64
N ILE A 197 3.79 -11.86 12.80
CA ILE A 197 3.29 -10.83 11.88
C ILE A 197 4.25 -9.63 11.82
N GLN A 198 4.73 -9.16 12.97
CA GLN A 198 5.67 -8.05 13.05
C GLN A 198 7.03 -8.43 12.46
N LYS A 199 7.52 -9.63 12.75
CA LYS A 199 8.77 -10.15 12.18
C LYS A 199 8.73 -10.19 10.65
N GLU A 200 7.65 -10.70 10.06
CA GLU A 200 7.51 -10.77 8.60
C GLU A 200 7.55 -9.37 7.95
N LEU A 201 6.88 -8.39 8.56
CA LEU A 201 6.94 -7.00 8.10
C LEU A 201 8.37 -6.46 8.18
N LEU A 202 9.02 -6.57 9.35
CA LEU A 202 10.35 -6.03 9.58
C LEU A 202 11.42 -6.67 8.68
N GLU A 203 11.38 -7.99 8.49
CA GLU A 203 12.30 -8.68 7.58
C GLU A 203 12.19 -8.12 6.16
N THR A 204 10.96 -7.95 5.66
CA THR A 204 10.72 -7.39 4.33
C THR A 204 11.24 -5.95 4.21
N GLU A 205 10.96 -5.10 5.19
CA GLU A 205 11.36 -3.70 5.16
C GLU A 205 12.87 -3.50 5.38
N TYR A 206 13.51 -4.33 6.20
CA TYR A 206 14.97 -4.28 6.42
C TYR A 206 15.77 -4.80 5.24
N ILE A 207 15.28 -5.81 4.51
CA ILE A 207 15.92 -6.23 3.24
C ILE A 207 15.92 -5.06 2.24
N LYS A 208 14.82 -4.28 2.16
CA LYS A 208 14.77 -3.08 1.33
C LYS A 208 15.83 -2.07 1.78
N ILE A 209 15.94 -1.78 3.07
CA ILE A 209 16.96 -0.85 3.61
C ILE A 209 18.38 -1.33 3.32
N LEU A 210 18.66 -2.63 3.47
CA LEU A 210 19.97 -3.21 3.14
C LEU A 210 20.34 -2.95 1.69
N LEU A 211 19.41 -3.16 0.75
CA LEU A 211 19.61 -2.82 -0.66
C LEU A 211 19.85 -1.32 -0.83
N LEU A 212 19.10 -0.46 -0.15
CA LEU A 212 19.29 1.00 -0.20
C LEU A 212 20.69 1.44 0.26
N MET A 213 21.29 0.77 1.24
CA MET A 213 22.68 1.05 1.66
C MET A 213 23.68 0.77 0.53
N ILE A 214 23.48 -0.30 -0.24
CA ILE A 214 24.32 -0.65 -1.40
C ILE A 214 24.16 0.42 -2.49
N TYR A 215 22.93 0.79 -2.83
CA TYR A 215 22.66 1.84 -3.82
C TYR A 215 23.22 3.20 -3.37
N THR A 216 23.16 3.52 -2.07
CA THR A 216 23.74 4.75 -1.52
C THR A 216 25.25 4.77 -1.76
N THR A 217 25.93 3.66 -1.47
CA THR A 217 27.38 3.53 -1.69
C THR A 217 27.74 3.72 -3.16
N ALA A 218 26.98 3.10 -4.08
CA ALA A 218 27.17 3.30 -5.51
C ALA A 218 26.94 4.76 -5.93
N GLY A 219 25.84 5.39 -5.47
CA GLY A 219 25.54 6.79 -5.77
C GLY A 219 26.65 7.73 -5.31
N VAL A 220 27.10 7.59 -4.06
CA VAL A 220 28.21 8.37 -3.48
C VAL A 220 29.50 8.14 -4.27
N TYR A 221 29.80 6.90 -4.66
CA TYR A 221 30.98 6.58 -5.46
C TYR A 221 30.99 7.31 -6.81
N PHE A 222 29.88 7.32 -7.54
CA PHE A 222 29.80 8.02 -8.82
C PHE A 222 29.85 9.55 -8.66
N LEU A 223 29.28 10.10 -7.59
CA LEU A 223 29.44 11.52 -7.26
C LEU A 223 30.91 11.85 -6.96
N PHE A 224 31.61 10.99 -6.21
CA PHE A 224 33.03 11.13 -5.94
C PHE A 224 33.88 11.07 -7.23
N LEU A 225 33.57 10.14 -8.14
CA LEU A 225 34.23 10.08 -9.46
C LEU A 225 34.05 11.39 -10.24
N TYR A 226 32.85 11.97 -10.22
CA TYR A 226 32.60 13.27 -10.85
C TYR A 226 33.42 14.40 -10.21
N LEU A 227 33.50 14.45 -8.87
CA LEU A 227 34.31 15.45 -8.18
C LEU A 227 35.78 15.37 -8.58
N ARG A 228 36.30 14.15 -8.78
CA ARG A 228 37.68 13.91 -9.21
C ARG A 228 37.90 14.18 -10.71
N ARG A 229 36.94 13.81 -11.57
CA ARG A 229 37.01 13.96 -13.03
C ARG A 229 35.76 14.64 -13.55
N ARG A 230 35.73 15.97 -13.46
CA ARG A 230 34.60 16.81 -13.91
C ARG A 230 34.31 16.75 -15.43
N ALA A 231 35.22 16.15 -16.20
CA ALA A 231 35.02 15.89 -17.63
C ALA A 231 33.87 14.89 -17.87
N ASP A 232 33.71 13.91 -16.98
CA ASP A 232 32.71 12.85 -17.09
C ASP A 232 31.42 13.28 -16.40
N ARG A 233 30.65 14.13 -17.07
CA ARG A 233 29.41 14.65 -16.49
C ARG A 233 28.35 13.57 -16.31
N GLU A 234 28.42 12.47 -17.06
CA GLU A 234 27.54 11.31 -16.90
C GLU A 234 27.58 10.74 -15.46
N ASN A 235 28.74 10.77 -14.80
CA ASN A 235 28.88 10.31 -13.41
C ASN A 235 28.10 11.18 -12.42
N LEU A 236 27.98 12.50 -12.70
CA LEU A 236 27.15 13.39 -11.88
C LEU A 236 25.68 13.01 -11.97
N TYR A 237 25.15 12.88 -13.19
CA TYR A 237 23.73 12.57 -13.39
C TYR A 237 23.38 11.19 -12.87
N TYR A 238 24.25 10.19 -13.08
CA TYR A 238 24.06 8.87 -12.53
C TYR A 238 24.09 8.89 -11.00
N GLY A 239 25.11 9.51 -10.39
CA GLY A 239 25.23 9.60 -8.93
C GLY A 239 24.03 10.31 -8.28
N LEU A 240 23.61 11.45 -8.82
CA LEU A 240 22.42 12.18 -8.34
C LEU A 240 21.14 11.36 -8.52
N PHE A 241 20.97 10.72 -9.68
CA PHE A 241 19.84 9.83 -9.93
C PHE A 241 19.79 8.71 -8.90
N THR A 242 20.91 8.03 -8.64
CA THR A 242 20.97 6.92 -7.68
C THR A 242 20.67 7.39 -6.25
N ILE A 243 21.20 8.54 -5.81
CA ILE A 243 20.90 9.08 -4.47
C ILE A 243 19.43 9.46 -4.34
N LEU A 244 18.85 10.11 -5.34
CA LEU A 244 17.42 10.43 -5.32
C LEU A 244 16.56 9.17 -5.42
N LEU A 245 17.01 8.14 -6.13
CA LEU A 245 16.30 6.86 -6.20
C LEU A 245 16.28 6.19 -4.83
N VAL A 246 17.39 6.25 -4.08
CA VAL A 246 17.42 5.78 -2.69
C VAL A 246 16.41 6.54 -1.83
N LEU A 247 16.40 7.87 -1.92
CA LEU A 247 15.45 8.70 -1.16
C LEU A 247 14.00 8.36 -1.51
N TYR A 248 13.68 8.22 -2.80
CA TYR A 248 12.35 7.82 -3.26
C TYR A 248 11.93 6.47 -2.70
N GLN A 249 12.81 5.47 -2.78
CA GLN A 249 12.51 4.12 -2.29
C GLN A 249 12.40 4.07 -0.76
N PHE A 250 13.17 4.89 -0.04
CA PHE A 250 13.02 5.06 1.41
C PHE A 250 11.65 5.68 1.76
N LEU A 251 11.21 6.70 1.03
CA LEU A 251 9.88 7.31 1.20
C LEU A 251 8.72 6.36 0.87
N ARG A 252 8.98 5.20 0.26
CA ARG A 252 7.99 4.13 0.06
C ARG A 252 8.08 3.00 1.08
N ASN A 253 9.12 2.98 1.91
CA ASN A 253 9.31 2.00 2.96
C ASN A 253 8.38 2.29 4.15
N GLN A 254 7.91 1.26 4.86
CA GLN A 254 6.99 1.43 5.98
C GLN A 254 7.64 2.09 7.21
N ILE A 255 8.97 1.95 7.36
CA ILE A 255 9.73 2.51 8.48
C ILE A 255 9.68 4.05 8.49
N LYS A 256 9.32 4.69 7.37
CA LYS A 256 9.12 6.15 7.32
C LYS A 256 8.10 6.67 8.36
N TYR A 257 7.13 5.83 8.76
CA TYR A 257 6.11 6.22 9.74
C TYR A 257 6.65 6.36 11.15
N ASP A 258 7.84 5.85 11.43
CA ASP A 258 8.50 5.96 12.74
C ASP A 258 9.29 7.27 12.87
N LEU A 259 9.41 8.07 11.80
CA LEU A 259 10.15 9.35 11.79
C LEU A 259 9.40 10.50 12.48
N GLY A 260 8.11 10.33 12.78
CA GLY A 260 7.26 11.38 13.34
C GLY A 260 6.96 12.55 12.39
N ILE A 261 7.27 12.41 11.09
CA ILE A 261 6.93 13.39 10.06
C ILE A 261 5.49 13.15 9.60
N GLU A 262 4.69 14.20 9.43
CA GLU A 262 3.34 14.04 8.91
C GLU A 262 3.36 13.49 7.48
N PHE A 263 2.41 12.62 7.21
CA PHE A 263 2.31 11.89 5.95
C PHE A 263 2.25 12.78 4.72
N ILE A 264 1.52 13.90 4.78
CA ILE A 264 1.36 14.82 3.66
C ILE A 264 2.71 15.37 3.18
N TYR A 265 3.63 15.70 4.09
CA TYR A 265 4.95 16.21 3.73
C TYR A 265 5.82 15.12 3.12
N MET A 266 5.77 13.90 3.66
CA MET A 266 6.48 12.76 3.10
C MET A 266 6.00 12.46 1.67
N LYS A 267 4.69 12.52 1.41
CA LYS A 267 4.13 12.32 0.07
C LYS A 267 4.45 13.43 -0.91
N LYS A 268 4.38 14.69 -0.48
CA LYS A 268 4.85 15.83 -1.28
C LYS A 268 6.31 15.63 -1.69
N LEU A 269 7.18 15.23 -0.75
CA LEU A 269 8.58 14.94 -1.03
C LEU A 269 8.75 13.76 -1.98
N GLU A 270 8.00 12.67 -1.79
CA GLU A 270 8.03 11.49 -2.66
C GLU A 270 7.75 11.87 -4.12
N TYR A 271 6.70 12.66 -4.37
CA TYR A 271 6.34 13.10 -5.72
C TYR A 271 7.36 14.08 -6.32
N MET A 272 7.94 14.98 -5.53
CA MET A 272 9.02 15.86 -5.99
C MET A 272 10.25 15.07 -6.44
N VAL A 273 10.65 14.08 -5.65
CA VAL A 273 11.79 13.22 -5.97
C VAL A 273 11.49 12.41 -7.23
N LEU A 274 10.30 11.81 -7.32
CA LEU A 274 9.87 11.03 -8.48
C LEU A 274 9.90 11.87 -9.78
N ALA A 275 9.34 13.08 -9.75
CA ALA A 275 9.36 13.99 -10.90
C ALA A 275 10.79 14.35 -11.33
N THR A 276 11.73 14.38 -10.38
CA THR A 276 13.14 14.72 -10.61
C THR A 276 13.98 13.57 -11.16
N LEU A 277 13.59 12.33 -10.89
CA LEU A 277 14.31 11.16 -11.37
C LEU A 277 14.31 11.06 -12.90
N VAL A 278 13.18 11.35 -13.56
CA VAL A 278 13.02 11.24 -15.01
C VAL A 278 14.02 12.09 -15.80
N PRO A 279 14.15 13.41 -15.59
CA PRO A 279 15.09 14.24 -16.33
C PRO A 279 16.56 13.96 -15.96
N LEU A 280 16.86 13.55 -14.72
CA LEU A 280 18.21 13.12 -14.35
C LEU A 280 18.61 11.88 -15.16
N PHE A 281 17.73 10.89 -15.24
CA PHE A 281 17.97 9.69 -16.02
C PHE A 281 18.09 9.99 -17.52
N ALA A 282 17.22 10.85 -18.06
CA ALA A 282 17.31 11.28 -19.46
C ALA A 282 18.64 11.98 -19.78
N ASN A 283 19.12 12.86 -18.88
CA ASN A 283 20.41 13.51 -19.05
C ASN A 283 21.60 12.56 -18.90
N PHE A 284 21.51 11.57 -18.01
CA PHE A 284 22.48 10.49 -17.91
C PHE A 284 22.61 9.74 -19.24
N ILE A 285 21.50 9.24 -19.80
CA ILE A 285 21.49 8.52 -21.09
C ILE A 285 22.06 9.39 -22.21
N ARG A 286 21.64 10.66 -22.29
CA ARG A 286 22.13 11.60 -23.30
C ARG A 286 23.65 11.75 -23.26
N LEU A 287 24.22 11.93 -22.07
CA LEU A 287 25.66 12.13 -21.91
C LEU A 287 26.45 10.84 -22.11
N TYR A 288 25.93 9.72 -21.58
CA TYR A 288 26.56 8.40 -21.71
C TYR A 288 26.71 7.97 -23.17
N PHE A 289 25.65 8.12 -23.97
CA PHE A 289 25.66 7.81 -25.41
C PHE A 289 26.13 8.97 -26.30
N LYS A 290 26.53 10.10 -25.71
CA LYS A 290 27.03 11.30 -26.42
C LYS A 290 26.04 11.84 -27.46
N TYR A 291 24.74 11.77 -27.18
CA TYR A 291 23.72 12.34 -28.06
C TYR A 291 23.78 13.87 -28.05
N PRO A 292 23.64 14.54 -29.23
CA PRO A 292 23.64 15.99 -29.31
C PRO A 292 22.45 16.59 -28.57
N LYS A 293 22.65 17.75 -27.94
CA LYS A 293 21.57 18.46 -27.25
C LYS A 293 20.71 19.21 -28.28
N THR A 294 19.60 18.59 -28.68
CA THR A 294 18.62 19.19 -29.59
C THR A 294 17.85 20.33 -28.92
N THR A 295 17.24 21.21 -29.71
CA THR A 295 16.40 22.31 -29.21
C THR A 295 15.23 21.78 -28.38
N ILE A 296 14.63 20.65 -28.77
CA ILE A 296 13.54 20.00 -28.02
C ILE A 296 13.99 19.64 -26.60
N LEU A 297 15.18 19.06 -26.44
CA LEU A 297 15.71 18.72 -25.10
C LEU A 297 15.98 19.96 -24.25
N LYS A 298 16.41 21.08 -24.84
CA LYS A 298 16.56 22.35 -24.12
C LYS A 298 15.22 22.89 -23.62
N VAL A 299 14.18 22.79 -24.45
CA VAL A 299 12.81 23.18 -24.07
C VAL A 299 12.30 22.27 -22.96
N LEU A 300 12.49 20.95 -23.06
CA LEU A 300 12.10 20.00 -22.02
C LEU A 300 12.83 20.24 -20.69
N ASP A 301 14.15 20.48 -20.72
CA ASP A 301 14.91 20.84 -19.52
C ASP A 301 14.36 22.14 -18.90
N GLY A 302 14.03 23.14 -19.72
CA GLY A 302 13.44 24.40 -19.25
C GLY A 302 12.05 24.24 -18.64
N LEU A 303 11.18 23.44 -19.27
CA LEU A 303 9.86 23.09 -18.74
C LEU A 303 9.98 22.34 -17.42
N TYR A 304 10.94 21.43 -17.31
CA TYR A 304 11.19 20.68 -16.09
C TYR A 304 11.67 21.61 -14.95
N VAL A 305 12.60 22.52 -15.21
CA VAL A 305 13.04 23.51 -14.19
C VAL A 305 11.86 24.39 -13.77
N SER A 306 11.03 24.85 -14.73
CA SER A 306 9.82 25.60 -14.42
C SER A 306 8.83 24.79 -13.58
N PHE A 307 8.66 23.51 -13.88
CA PHE A 307 7.80 22.60 -13.13
C PHE A 307 8.33 22.38 -11.71
N ALA A 308 9.64 22.17 -11.54
CA ALA A 308 10.27 22.02 -10.24
C ALA A 308 10.12 23.28 -9.37
N ILE A 309 10.29 24.46 -9.96
CA ILE A 309 10.09 25.75 -9.28
C ILE A 309 8.61 25.92 -8.89
N PHE A 310 7.68 25.68 -9.82
CA PHE A 310 6.25 25.76 -9.55
C PHE A 310 5.84 24.83 -8.40
N TYR A 311 6.32 23.59 -8.41
CA TYR A 311 6.00 22.60 -7.38
C TYR A 311 6.60 22.97 -6.02
N PHE A 312 7.80 23.56 -5.99
CA PHE A 312 8.40 24.11 -4.78
C PHE A 312 7.51 25.20 -4.15
N PHE A 313 6.97 26.12 -4.96
CA PHE A 313 6.06 27.18 -4.49
C PHE A 313 4.66 26.68 -4.13
N LEU A 314 4.17 25.62 -4.77
CA LEU A 314 2.88 25.01 -4.41
C LEU A 314 2.94 24.31 -3.04
N ILE A 315 4.13 23.95 -2.59
CA ILE A 315 4.36 23.15 -1.38
C ILE A 315 4.58 24.01 -0.13
N MET A 316 5.20 25.20 -0.28
CA MET A 316 5.35 26.22 0.78
C MET A 316 4.01 26.82 1.18
#